data_AF-A0A7X7QF27-F1
#
_entry.id   AF-A0A7X7QF27-F1
#
_cell.length_a   1.000
_cell.length_b   1.000
_cell.length_c   1.000
_cell.angle_alpha   90.00
_cell.angle_beta   90.00
_cell.angle_gamma   90.00
#
_symmetry.space_group_name_H-M   'P 1'
#
loop_
_entity.id
_entity.type
_entity.pdbx_description
1 polymer ?
#
loop_
_entity_poly.entity_id
_entity_poly.type
_entity_poly.pdbx_seq_one_letter_code
_entity_poly.pdbx_strand_id
1 'polypeptide(L)'
;LAGVIAAASARSDGGHVVAHVLLSRGCPGERTCDLSVTSLPTAQPFHVESTGVTAVAQWSLYPLLDGASDGGDHMAHIEDAIATARRRGTAGDAAHYATPLTGDVAEVLATAVDAWALVGARVPHVVSHLTVSVGSPSIGAPSVDSRTGAAQ
;
A
#
# COMPACT_ATOMS: atom_id res chain seq x y z
N LEU A 1 -11.36 1.83 5.58
CA LEU A 1 -10.57 2.64 4.62
C LEU A 1 -11.18 2.60 3.22
N ALA A 2 -11.30 1.43 2.58
CA ALA A 2 -11.88 1.30 1.23
C ALA A 2 -13.25 2.00 1.07
N GLY A 3 -14.21 1.71 1.96
CA GLY A 3 -15.52 2.35 1.95
C GLY A 3 -15.48 3.88 2.14
N VAL A 4 -14.49 4.43 2.85
CA VAL A 4 -14.34 5.89 3.02
C VAL A 4 -13.87 6.52 1.71
N ILE A 5 -12.90 5.90 1.02
CA ILE A 5 -12.42 6.38 -0.28
C ILE A 5 -13.53 6.25 -1.33
N ALA A 6 -14.25 5.13 -1.35
CA ALA A 6 -15.37 4.92 -2.26
C ALA A 6 -16.51 5.92 -2.03
N ALA A 7 -16.86 6.18 -0.76
CA ALA A 7 -17.86 7.18 -0.42
C ALA A 7 -17.40 8.60 -0.80
N ALA A 8 -16.12 8.95 -0.60
CA ALA A 8 -15.59 10.24 -1.01
C ALA A 8 -15.68 10.42 -2.53
N SER A 9 -15.27 9.41 -3.30
CA SER A 9 -15.39 9.43 -4.76
C SER A 9 -16.85 9.59 -5.22
N ALA A 10 -17.78 8.82 -4.64
CA ALA A 10 -19.20 8.92 -4.97
C ALA A 10 -19.81 10.29 -4.62
N ARG A 11 -19.48 10.86 -3.46
CA ARG A 11 -19.95 12.18 -3.04
C ARG A 11 -19.37 13.33 -3.88
N SER A 12 -18.25 13.09 -4.53
CA SER A 12 -17.61 14.00 -5.47
C SER A 12 -18.05 13.76 -6.92
N ASP A 13 -19.10 12.97 -7.17
CA ASP A 13 -19.57 12.62 -8.51
C ASP A 13 -18.46 12.02 -9.40
N GLY A 14 -17.63 11.15 -8.81
CA GLY A 14 -16.47 10.56 -9.49
C GLY A 14 -15.24 11.48 -9.58
N GLY A 15 -15.25 12.63 -8.88
CA GLY A 15 -14.13 13.55 -8.82
C GLY A 15 -12.81 12.92 -8.32
N HIS A 16 -11.69 13.58 -8.63
CA HIS A 16 -10.36 13.12 -8.26
C HIS A 16 -10.14 13.20 -6.75
N VAL A 17 -9.97 12.04 -6.11
CA VAL A 17 -9.68 11.92 -4.67
C VAL A 17 -8.33 11.26 -4.47
N VAL A 18 -7.53 11.83 -3.58
CA VAL A 18 -6.26 11.28 -3.12
C VAL A 18 -6.33 11.01 -1.62
N ALA A 19 -5.90 9.82 -1.21
CA ALA A 19 -5.80 9.42 0.19
C ALA A 19 -4.38 8.95 0.51
N HIS A 20 -3.79 9.49 1.57
CA HIS A 20 -2.54 8.97 2.13
C HIS A 20 -2.87 8.04 3.30
N VAL A 21 -2.33 6.82 3.26
CA VAL A 21 -2.57 5.79 4.27
C VAL A 21 -1.24 5.35 4.85
N LEU A 22 -1.09 5.52 6.17
CA LEU A 22 0.08 5.04 6.91
C LEU A 22 -0.37 3.99 7.92
N LEU A 23 0.18 2.80 7.80
CA LEU A 23 0.01 1.69 8.74
C LEU A 23 1.32 1.54 9.51
N SER A 24 1.26 1.45 10.83
CA SER A 24 2.44 1.27 11.68
C SER A 24 2.09 0.38 12.87
N ARG A 25 3.05 -0.45 13.29
CA ARG A 25 2.99 -1.23 14.54
C ARG A 25 4.38 -1.41 15.13
N GLY A 26 4.44 -1.56 16.46
CA GLY A 26 5.66 -1.93 17.17
C GLY A 26 6.70 -0.81 17.19
N CYS A 27 6.23 0.44 17.23
CA CYS A 27 7.11 1.60 17.33
C CYS A 27 7.87 1.58 18.67
N PRO A 28 9.20 1.74 18.70
CA PRO A 28 9.95 1.86 19.95
C PRO A 28 9.41 3.01 20.82
N GLY A 29 8.99 2.69 22.04
CA GLY A 29 8.39 3.67 22.96
C GLY A 29 6.90 3.93 22.73
N GLU A 30 6.23 3.11 21.90
CA GLU A 30 4.77 3.08 21.81
C GLU A 30 4.15 2.98 23.21
N ARG A 31 3.27 3.93 23.53
CA ARG A 31 2.58 3.99 24.82
C ARG A 31 1.40 3.02 24.78
N THR A 32 1.64 1.76 25.08
CA THR A 32 0.57 0.79 25.28
C THR A 32 0.22 0.65 26.76
N CYS A 33 -1.06 0.46 27.06
CA CYS A 33 -1.51 -0.03 28.38
C CYS A 33 -1.31 -1.55 28.53
N ASP A 34 -0.68 -2.21 27.55
CA ASP A 34 -0.46 -3.66 27.48
C ASP A 34 0.99 -3.94 27.02
N LEU A 35 1.71 -4.77 27.76
CA LEU A 35 3.13 -5.10 27.56
C LEU A 35 3.37 -6.12 26.42
N SER A 36 2.34 -6.50 25.67
CA SER A 36 2.41 -7.45 24.55
C SER A 36 2.91 -6.84 23.22
N VAL A 37 3.39 -5.59 23.20
CA VAL A 37 3.72 -4.78 22.00
C VAL A 37 4.82 -5.37 21.10
N THR A 38 5.62 -6.29 21.63
CA THR A 38 6.67 -6.99 20.88
C THR A 38 6.25 -8.38 20.41
N SER A 39 5.05 -8.85 20.79
CA SER A 39 4.53 -10.12 20.30
C SER A 39 4.18 -10.03 18.82
N LEU A 40 4.63 -11.03 18.06
CA LEU A 40 4.33 -11.17 16.65
C LEU A 40 2.90 -11.74 16.54
N PRO A 41 1.93 -10.99 15.99
CA PRO A 41 0.58 -11.49 15.81
C PRO A 41 0.59 -12.58 14.75
N THR A 42 -0.41 -13.46 14.80
CA THR A 42 -0.71 -14.30 13.64
C THR A 42 -1.45 -13.46 12.62
N ALA A 43 -0.90 -13.33 11.41
CA ALA A 43 -1.63 -12.74 10.30
C ALA A 43 -2.83 -13.63 9.97
N GLN A 44 -4.04 -13.05 10.01
CA GLN A 44 -5.26 -13.74 9.59
C GLN A 44 -5.65 -13.27 8.19
N PRO A 45 -6.08 -14.18 7.30
CA PRO A 45 -6.61 -13.77 6.01
C PRO A 45 -7.88 -12.94 6.25
N PHE A 46 -7.98 -11.81 5.57
CA PHE A 46 -9.20 -11.01 5.54
C PHE A 46 -9.59 -10.75 4.09
N HIS A 47 -10.89 -10.59 3.87
CA HIS A 47 -11.45 -10.23 2.58
C HIS A 47 -12.19 -8.91 2.71
N VAL A 48 -12.03 -8.04 1.71
CA VAL A 48 -12.76 -6.78 1.60
C VAL A 48 -13.59 -6.87 0.34
N GLU A 49 -14.89 -6.68 0.45
CA GLU A 49 -15.76 -6.66 -0.72
C GLU A 49 -15.32 -5.57 -1.71
N SER A 50 -15.36 -5.89 -3.00
CA SER A 50 -15.09 -4.94 -4.07
C SER A 50 -16.00 -3.72 -3.95
N THR A 51 -15.43 -2.54 -4.14
CA THR A 51 -16.15 -1.26 -4.08
C THR A 51 -16.65 -0.79 -5.44
N GLY A 52 -16.13 -1.36 -6.53
CA GLY A 52 -16.31 -0.88 -7.90
C GLY A 52 -15.44 0.33 -8.25
N VAL A 53 -14.68 0.89 -7.31
CA VAL A 53 -13.86 2.09 -7.54
C VAL A 53 -12.43 1.69 -7.91
N THR A 54 -12.03 2.02 -9.14
CA THR A 54 -10.65 1.80 -9.60
C THR A 54 -9.69 2.79 -8.95
N ALA A 55 -8.58 2.26 -8.43
CA ALA A 55 -7.52 3.02 -7.80
C ALA A 55 -6.17 2.72 -8.45
N VAL A 56 -5.31 3.73 -8.43
CA VAL A 56 -3.86 3.60 -8.60
C VAL A 56 -3.19 4.07 -7.33
N ALA A 57 -2.13 3.40 -6.90
CA ALA A 57 -1.42 3.77 -5.69
C ALA A 57 0.08 3.61 -5.82
N GLN A 58 0.83 4.45 -5.12
CA GLN A 58 2.24 4.21 -4.82
C GLN A 58 2.32 3.60 -3.43
N TRP A 59 2.93 2.43 -3.31
CA TRP A 59 3.04 1.70 -2.05
C TRP A 59 4.51 1.45 -1.68
N SER A 60 4.85 1.72 -0.42
CA SER A 60 6.17 1.47 0.16
C SER A 60 6.02 0.72 1.47
N LEU A 61 6.93 -0.23 1.73
CA LEU A 61 6.94 -1.08 2.92
C LEU A 61 8.31 -0.97 3.60
N TYR A 62 8.30 -0.80 4.92
CA TYR A 62 9.48 -0.56 5.73
C TYR A 62 9.52 -1.55 6.91
N PRO A 63 10.21 -2.69 6.75
CA PRO A 63 10.64 -3.52 7.88
C PRO A 63 11.78 -2.77 8.60
N LEU A 64 11.57 -2.37 9.85
CA LEU A 64 12.49 -1.44 10.55
C LEU A 64 13.32 -2.08 11.67
N LEU A 65 12.90 -3.22 12.21
CA LEU A 65 13.60 -3.95 13.29
C LEU A 65 13.75 -5.44 12.95
N ASP A 66 14.23 -5.71 11.74
CA ASP A 66 14.40 -7.03 11.12
C ASP A 66 15.79 -7.66 11.37
N GLY A 67 16.61 -7.03 12.21
CA GLY A 67 17.94 -7.48 12.59
C GLY A 67 18.42 -6.78 13.86
N ALA A 68 19.61 -7.14 14.33
CA ALA A 68 20.27 -6.45 15.43
C ALA A 68 21.06 -5.23 14.89
N SER A 69 22.12 -4.82 15.58
CA SER A 69 22.93 -3.64 15.18
C SER A 69 23.72 -3.82 13.87
N ASP A 70 23.70 -5.01 13.27
CA ASP A 70 24.38 -5.40 12.04
C ASP A 70 23.53 -5.25 10.77
N GLY A 71 22.24 -4.89 10.92
CA GLY A 71 21.29 -4.75 9.81
C GLY A 71 20.55 -6.06 9.51
N GLY A 72 19.23 -5.97 9.30
CA GLY A 72 18.38 -7.12 8.96
C GLY A 72 18.16 -7.31 7.45
N ASP A 73 17.45 -8.38 7.11
CA ASP A 73 17.10 -8.76 5.73
C ASP A 73 15.78 -8.12 5.23
N HIS A 74 15.74 -6.78 5.27
CA HIS A 74 14.52 -6.02 4.97
C HIS A 74 14.14 -6.19 3.51
N MET A 75 15.14 -6.37 2.64
CA MET A 75 14.93 -6.57 1.22
C MET A 75 14.20 -7.87 0.95
N ALA A 76 14.54 -9.00 1.59
CA ALA A 76 13.79 -10.24 1.40
C ALA A 76 12.31 -10.08 1.76
N HIS A 77 12.01 -9.39 2.86
CA HIS A 77 10.62 -9.12 3.26
C HIS A 77 9.86 -8.24 2.26
N ILE A 78 10.52 -7.21 1.71
CA ILE A 78 9.95 -6.32 0.69
C ILE A 78 9.72 -7.09 -0.61
N GLU A 79 10.69 -7.88 -1.06
CA GLU A 79 10.62 -8.65 -2.30
C GLU A 79 9.53 -9.73 -2.24
N ASP A 80 9.39 -10.44 -1.12
CA ASP A 80 8.31 -11.40 -0.90
C ASP A 80 6.92 -10.74 -0.96
N ALA A 81 6.80 -9.55 -0.39
CA ALA A 81 5.57 -8.79 -0.39
C ALA A 81 5.21 -8.29 -1.81
N ILE A 82 6.20 -7.81 -2.57
CA ILE A 82 6.04 -7.43 -3.98
C ILE A 82 5.67 -8.65 -4.84
N ALA A 83 6.34 -9.80 -4.65
CA ALA A 83 6.02 -11.03 -5.36
C ALA A 83 4.58 -11.48 -5.08
N THR A 84 4.10 -11.31 -3.85
CA THR A 84 2.71 -11.58 -3.47
C THR A 84 1.74 -10.62 -4.18
N ALA A 85 2.03 -9.33 -4.21
CA ALA A 85 1.23 -8.34 -4.93
C ALA A 85 1.18 -8.61 -6.45
N ARG A 86 2.29 -9.08 -7.04
CA ARG A 86 2.33 -9.52 -8.44
C ARG A 86 1.46 -10.76 -8.69
N ARG A 87 1.50 -11.76 -7.79
CA ARG A 87 0.63 -12.95 -7.88
C ARG A 87 -0.86 -12.60 -7.77
N ARG A 88 -1.19 -11.56 -6.99
CA ARG A 88 -2.55 -11.00 -6.89
C ARG A 88 -2.98 -10.18 -8.11
N GLY A 89 -2.05 -9.85 -9.01
CA GLY A 89 -2.31 -9.00 -10.15
C GLY A 89 -2.48 -7.52 -9.81
N THR A 90 -2.13 -7.09 -8.58
CA THR A 90 -2.27 -5.70 -8.15
C THR A 90 -1.01 -4.88 -8.39
N ALA A 91 0.18 -5.49 -8.46
CA ALA A 91 1.44 -4.76 -8.66
C ALA A 91 1.81 -4.54 -10.14
N GLY A 92 2.16 -3.29 -10.48
CA GLY A 92 2.71 -2.89 -11.78
C GLY A 92 4.24 -2.95 -11.86
N ASP A 93 4.79 -2.22 -12.83
CA ASP A 93 6.24 -2.05 -12.98
C ASP A 93 6.82 -1.19 -11.85
N ALA A 94 8.05 -1.49 -11.42
CA ALA A 94 8.65 -0.79 -10.29
C ALA A 94 8.87 0.71 -10.60
N ALA A 95 8.61 1.56 -9.61
CA ALA A 95 8.93 2.98 -9.64
C ALA A 95 10.02 3.29 -8.61
N HIS A 96 10.66 4.45 -8.71
CA HIS A 96 11.61 4.86 -7.68
C HIS A 96 10.91 4.98 -6.32
N TYR A 97 11.45 4.28 -5.32
CA TYR A 97 11.04 4.33 -3.90
C TYR A 97 9.66 3.75 -3.57
N ALA A 98 8.92 3.22 -4.56
CA ALA A 98 7.60 2.65 -4.36
C ALA A 98 7.27 1.56 -5.40
N THR A 99 6.37 0.66 -5.03
CA THR A 99 5.72 -0.27 -5.93
C THR A 99 4.35 0.29 -6.32
N PRO A 100 4.10 0.55 -7.62
CA PRO A 100 2.77 0.90 -8.09
C PRO A 100 1.79 -0.25 -7.88
N LEU A 101 0.63 0.06 -7.29
CA LEU A 101 -0.50 -0.85 -7.17
C LEU A 101 -1.69 -0.32 -7.98
N THR A 102 -2.44 -1.22 -8.62
CA THR A 102 -3.62 -0.89 -9.42
C THR A 102 -4.72 -1.93 -9.21
N GLY A 103 -5.98 -1.52 -9.30
CA GLY A 103 -7.14 -2.41 -9.18
C GLY A 103 -8.31 -1.73 -8.48
N ASP A 104 -9.27 -2.52 -7.97
CA ASP A 104 -10.28 -1.99 -7.05
C ASP A 104 -9.60 -1.44 -5.79
N VAL A 105 -10.08 -0.32 -5.25
CA VAL A 105 -9.51 0.27 -4.03
C VAL A 105 -9.51 -0.71 -2.84
N ALA A 106 -10.47 -1.65 -2.79
CA ALA A 106 -10.48 -2.74 -1.82
C ALA A 106 -9.24 -3.64 -1.97
N GLU A 107 -8.94 -4.09 -3.18
CA GLU A 107 -7.80 -4.98 -3.48
C GLU A 107 -6.45 -4.28 -3.32
N VAL A 108 -6.36 -3.00 -3.71
CA VAL A 108 -5.16 -2.18 -3.49
C VAL A 108 -4.85 -2.04 -2.00
N LEU A 109 -5.85 -1.71 -1.19
CA LEU A 109 -5.69 -1.60 0.26
C LEU A 109 -5.44 -2.96 0.91
N ALA A 110 -6.15 -4.02 0.47
CA ALA A 110 -5.96 -5.36 1.00
C ALA A 110 -4.53 -5.87 0.74
N THR A 111 -3.98 -5.61 -0.45
CA THR A 111 -2.59 -5.94 -0.79
C THR A 111 -1.60 -5.35 0.20
N ALA A 112 -1.71 -4.05 0.50
CA ALA A 112 -0.76 -3.40 1.39
C ALA A 112 -0.98 -3.75 2.88
N VAL A 113 -2.23 -3.92 3.31
CA VAL A 113 -2.55 -4.34 4.69
C VAL A 113 -2.07 -5.78 4.93
N ASP A 114 -2.26 -6.69 3.97
CA ASP A 114 -1.76 -8.07 4.08
C ASP A 114 -0.23 -8.10 4.13
N ALA A 115 0.44 -7.34 3.27
CA ALA A 115 1.90 -7.25 3.31
C ALA A 115 2.41 -6.71 4.65
N TRP A 116 1.79 -5.64 5.16
CA TRP A 116 2.10 -5.09 6.48
C TRP A 116 1.87 -6.09 7.61
N ALA A 117 0.75 -6.82 7.60
CA ALA A 117 0.43 -7.82 8.62
C ALA A 117 1.36 -9.04 8.55
N LEU A 118 1.64 -9.54 7.35
CA LEU A 118 2.52 -10.69 7.14
C LEU A 118 3.97 -10.39 7.53
N VAL A 119 4.48 -9.21 7.19
CA VAL A 119 5.82 -8.79 7.64
C VAL A 119 5.79 -8.51 9.15
N GLY A 120 4.74 -7.90 9.68
CA GLY A 120 4.56 -7.67 11.11
C GLY A 120 4.47 -8.94 11.98
N ALA A 121 4.18 -10.09 11.37
CA ALA A 121 4.25 -11.41 12.01
C ALA A 121 5.68 -11.97 12.10
N ARG A 122 6.68 -11.30 11.55
CA ARG A 122 8.10 -11.68 11.59
C ARG A 122 9.02 -10.56 12.10
N VAL A 123 8.65 -9.31 11.82
CA VAL A 123 9.41 -8.11 12.13
C VAL A 123 8.66 -7.30 13.19
N PRO A 124 9.28 -6.99 14.35
CA PRO A 124 8.64 -6.26 15.44
C PRO A 124 8.11 -4.87 15.06
N HIS A 125 8.86 -4.09 14.26
CA HIS A 125 8.47 -2.75 13.84
C HIS A 125 8.34 -2.69 12.32
N VAL A 126 7.12 -2.43 11.84
CA VAL A 126 6.83 -2.37 10.40
C VAL A 126 5.93 -1.19 10.11
N VAL A 127 6.30 -0.44 9.07
CA VAL A 127 5.51 0.66 8.51
C VAL A 127 5.15 0.33 7.07
N SER A 128 3.93 0.63 6.66
CA SER A 128 3.49 0.59 5.27
C SER A 128 2.82 1.91 4.91
N HIS A 129 3.19 2.49 3.78
CA HIS A 129 2.67 3.77 3.31
C HIS A 129 2.08 3.62 1.91
N LEU A 130 0.91 4.21 1.69
CA LEU A 130 0.28 4.32 0.39
C LEU A 130 -0.12 5.77 0.11
N THR A 131 0.11 6.19 -1.13
CA THR A 131 -0.62 7.30 -1.75
C THR A 131 -1.60 6.70 -2.75
N VAL A 132 -2.89 6.71 -2.43
CA VAL A 132 -3.97 6.14 -3.24
C VAL A 132 -4.69 7.25 -3.99
N SER A 133 -4.89 7.08 -5.30
CA SER A 133 -5.57 8.03 -6.18
C SER A 133 -6.71 7.32 -6.91
N VAL A 134 -7.91 7.92 -6.88
CA VAL A 134 -9.11 7.47 -7.61
C VAL A 134 -9.68 8.63 -8.41
N GLY A 135 -10.29 8.34 -9.57
CA GLY A 135 -10.89 9.39 -10.43
C GLY A 135 -9.87 10.39 -10.99
N SER A 136 -8.61 9.99 -11.19
CA SER A 136 -7.58 10.87 -11.77
C SER A 136 -7.94 11.26 -13.21
N PRO A 137 -7.93 12.56 -13.58
CA PRO A 137 -8.24 13.00 -14.95
C PRO A 137 -7.24 12.51 -16.01
N SER A 138 -6.04 12.11 -15.59
CA SER A 138 -5.02 11.55 -16.48
C SER A 138 -5.30 10.11 -16.90
N ILE A 139 -6.19 9.39 -16.19
CA ILE A 139 -6.59 8.03 -16.56
C ILE A 139 -7.61 8.16 -17.69
N GLY A 140 -7.15 8.03 -18.93
CA GLY A 140 -7.95 8.17 -20.15
C GLY A 140 -7.63 9.42 -20.99
N ALA A 141 -6.80 10.34 -20.49
CA ALA A 141 -6.23 11.39 -21.33
C ALA A 141 -5.17 10.77 -22.27
N PRO A 142 -5.11 11.16 -23.56
CA PRO A 142 -4.02 10.71 -24.44
C PRO A 142 -2.69 11.11 -23.81
N SER A 143 -1.74 10.17 -23.77
CA SER A 143 -0.39 10.45 -23.29
C SER A 143 0.24 11.51 -24.20
N VAL A 144 0.44 12.72 -23.69
CA VAL A 144 1.24 13.74 -24.37
C VAL A 144 2.69 13.29 -24.24
N ASP A 145 3.28 12.81 -25.35
CA ASP A 145 4.71 12.50 -25.40
C ASP A 145 5.49 13.82 -25.22
N SER A 146 6.02 14.00 -24.02
CA SER A 146 6.82 15.17 -23.65
C SER A 146 8.15 15.28 -24.40
N ARG A 147 8.48 14.32 -25.28
CA ARG A 147 9.65 14.37 -26.17
C ARG A 147 9.38 15.01 -27.52
N THR A 148 8.13 15.20 -27.91
CA THR A 148 7.76 15.89 -29.15
C THR A 148 6.78 16.99 -28.82
N GLY A 149 7.30 18.20 -28.59
CA GLY A 149 6.50 19.43 -28.46
C GLY A 149 5.84 19.85 -29.77
N ALA A 150 5.07 18.96 -30.41
CA ALA A 150 4.25 19.24 -31.57
C ALA A 150 2.94 18.44 -31.46
N ALA A 151 1.83 19.17 -31.34
CA ALA A 151 0.49 18.60 -31.44
C ALA A 151 0.28 18.01 -32.85
N GLN A 152 -0.35 16.83 -32.91
CA GLN A 152 -1.09 16.40 -34.10
C GLN A 152 -2.51 16.95 -34.01
#